data_AF-A0A238XU10-F1
#
_entry.id   AF-A0A238XU10-F1
#
_cell.length_a   1.000
_cell.length_b   1.000
_cell.length_c   1.000
_cell.angle_alpha   90.00
_cell.angle_beta   90.00
_cell.angle_gamma   90.00
#
_symmetry.space_group_name_H-M   'P 1'
#
loop_
_entity.id
_entity.type
_entity.pdbx_description
1 polymer ?
#
loop_
_entity_poly.entity_id
_entity_poly.type
_entity_poly.pdbx_seq_one_letter_code
_entity_poly.pdbx_strand_id
1 'polypeptide(L)'
;MKDKKNAKKKIIEQNSLEFKTKNLSEYEIYSFEKLSSYLNLKLQKPINYEDLNNLCYSLFCTVDILPEDLQSLKITKNVLALIRTEILIENFNEFSDLADSINEEYWIEQIRQSMINGIWPNIENARILLKSD
;
A
#
# COMPACT_ATOMS: atom_id res chain seq x y z
N MET A 1 -9.68 -26.05 4.49
CA MET A 1 -8.70 -25.14 3.87
C MET A 1 -9.19 -23.68 3.83
N LYS A 2 -10.46 -23.45 3.47
CA LYS A 2 -11.13 -22.14 3.47
C LYS A 2 -11.17 -21.45 4.85
N ASP A 3 -11.44 -22.20 5.92
CA ASP A 3 -11.54 -21.63 7.28
C ASP A 3 -10.21 -21.12 7.82
N LYS A 4 -9.10 -21.79 7.48
CA LYS A 4 -7.75 -21.34 7.84
C LYS A 4 -7.36 -20.04 7.12
N LYS A 5 -7.76 -19.87 5.84
CA LYS A 5 -7.52 -18.62 5.09
C LYS A 5 -8.33 -17.45 5.68
N ASN A 6 -9.60 -17.68 6.00
CA ASN A 6 -10.45 -16.66 6.63
C ASN A 6 -9.96 -16.24 8.01
N ALA A 7 -9.48 -17.17 8.83
CA ALA A 7 -8.90 -16.85 10.13
C ALA A 7 -7.64 -15.99 10.00
N LYS A 8 -6.76 -16.30 9.04
CA LYS A 8 -5.56 -15.49 8.76
C LYS A 8 -5.90 -14.07 8.33
N LYS A 9 -6.85 -13.91 7.39
CA LYS A 9 -7.30 -12.59 6.94
C LYS A 9 -7.78 -11.71 8.11
N LYS A 10 -8.60 -12.26 9.02
CA LYS A 10 -9.08 -11.53 10.20
C LYS A 10 -7.97 -11.06 11.14
N ILE A 11 -6.93 -11.88 11.34
CA ILE A 11 -5.78 -11.50 12.18
C ILE A 11 -5.05 -10.30 11.56
N ILE A 12 -4.85 -10.32 10.24
CA ILE A 12 -4.20 -9.22 9.53
C ILE A 12 -5.04 -7.94 9.60
N GLU A 13 -6.35 -8.03 9.37
CA GLU A 13 -7.28 -6.89 9.51
C GLU A 13 -7.22 -6.28 10.92
N GLN A 14 -7.16 -7.12 11.96
CA GLN A 14 -7.03 -6.67 13.34
C GLN A 14 -5.68 -5.98 13.62
N ASN A 15 -4.57 -6.55 13.12
CA ASN A 15 -3.24 -5.96 13.26
C ASN A 15 -3.15 -4.60 12.54
N SER A 16 -3.75 -4.51 11.34
CA SER A 16 -3.81 -3.29 10.54
C SER A 16 -4.59 -2.19 11.25
N LEU A 17 -5.72 -2.53 11.90
CA LEU A 17 -6.48 -1.58 12.73
C LEU A 17 -5.67 -1.12 13.96
N GLU A 18 -4.95 -2.03 14.60
CA GLU A 18 -4.07 -1.71 15.73
C GLU A 18 -2.92 -0.79 15.29
N PHE A 19 -2.32 -1.05 14.13
CA PHE A 19 -1.30 -0.18 13.54
C PHE A 19 -1.87 1.21 13.24
N LYS A 20 -3.06 1.29 12.64
CA LYS A 20 -3.74 2.57 12.34
C LYS A 20 -3.96 3.39 13.62
N THR A 21 -4.44 2.75 14.68
CA THR A 21 -4.80 3.45 15.93
C THR A 21 -3.60 3.83 16.79
N LYS A 22 -2.49 3.08 16.73
CA LYS A 22 -1.29 3.35 17.55
C LYS A 22 -0.26 4.25 16.87
N ASN A 23 -0.14 4.18 15.54
CA ASN A 23 1.04 4.71 14.83
C ASN A 23 0.75 5.86 13.87
N LEU A 24 -0.52 6.20 13.62
CA LEU A 24 -0.89 7.33 12.76
C LEU A 24 -1.39 8.52 13.58
N SER A 25 -0.91 9.71 13.22
CA SER A 25 -1.49 10.99 13.64
C SER A 25 -2.82 11.27 12.91
N GLU A 26 -3.63 12.21 13.40
CA GLU A 26 -4.88 12.62 12.75
C GLU A 26 -4.69 13.04 11.28
N TYR A 27 -3.60 13.75 10.98
CA TYR A 27 -3.27 14.14 9.60
C TYR A 27 -2.93 12.92 8.73
N GLU A 28 -2.20 11.94 9.27
CA GLU A 28 -1.88 10.70 8.55
C GLU A 28 -3.14 9.87 8.32
N ILE A 29 -4.07 9.82 9.27
CA ILE A 29 -5.38 9.19 9.10
C ILE A 29 -6.14 9.84 7.94
N TYR A 30 -6.18 11.18 7.88
CA TYR A 30 -6.80 11.90 6.78
C TYR A 30 -6.15 11.57 5.42
N SER A 31 -4.81 11.56 5.37
CA SER A 31 -4.07 11.25 4.14
C SER A 31 -4.31 9.82 3.68
N PHE A 32 -4.31 8.88 4.63
CA PHE A 32 -4.65 7.49 4.40
C PHE A 32 -6.05 7.33 3.81
N GLU A 33 -7.07 7.95 4.40
CA GLU A 33 -8.46 7.83 3.95
C GLU A 33 -8.66 8.40 2.54
N LYS A 34 -8.07 9.56 2.26
CA LYS A 34 -8.14 10.19 0.93
C LYS A 34 -7.43 9.35 -0.13
N LEU A 35 -6.20 8.91 0.15
CA LEU A 35 -5.41 8.16 -0.81
C LEU A 35 -5.96 6.74 -1.01
N SER A 36 -6.36 6.04 0.06
CA SER A 36 -7.00 4.72 -0.03
C SER A 36 -8.28 4.78 -0.85
N SER A 37 -9.13 5.81 -0.63
CA SER A 37 -10.34 6.02 -1.43
C SER A 37 -10.03 6.22 -2.91
N TYR A 38 -9.03 7.05 -3.24
CA TYR A 38 -8.61 7.28 -4.62
C TYR A 38 -8.07 6.01 -5.28
N LEU A 39 -7.17 5.29 -4.61
CA LEU A 39 -6.56 4.08 -5.14
C LEU A 39 -7.58 2.96 -5.31
N ASN A 40 -8.55 2.83 -4.41
CA ASN A 40 -9.63 1.85 -4.53
C ASN A 40 -10.54 2.10 -5.74
N LEU A 41 -10.69 3.36 -6.17
CA LEU A 41 -11.43 3.71 -7.37
C LEU A 41 -10.62 3.51 -8.65
N LYS A 42 -9.30 3.73 -8.60
CA LYS A 42 -8.43 3.71 -9.78
C LYS A 42 -7.78 2.38 -10.09
N LEU A 43 -7.46 1.58 -9.08
CA LEU A 43 -6.80 0.30 -9.29
C LEU A 43 -7.83 -0.76 -9.69
N GLN A 44 -7.73 -1.25 -10.91
CA GLN A 44 -8.47 -2.43 -11.33
C GLN A 44 -7.99 -3.63 -10.52
N LYS A 45 -8.94 -4.33 -9.88
CA LYS A 45 -8.66 -5.54 -9.10
C LYS A 45 -8.91 -6.78 -9.99
N PRO A 46 -8.01 -7.77 -9.98
CA PRO A 46 -6.84 -7.84 -9.11
C PRO A 46 -5.62 -7.05 -9.62
N ILE A 47 -4.87 -6.47 -8.68
CA ILE A 47 -3.55 -5.89 -8.93
C ILE A 47 -2.49 -6.93 -8.61
N ASN A 48 -1.45 -7.07 -9.43
CA ASN A 48 -0.34 -7.96 -9.12
C ASN A 48 0.62 -7.34 -8.07
N TYR A 49 1.44 -8.18 -7.45
CA TYR A 49 2.34 -7.75 -6.37
C TYR A 49 3.39 -6.72 -6.83
N GLU A 50 3.93 -6.90 -8.04
CA GLU A 50 5.01 -6.06 -8.57
C GLU A 50 4.52 -4.64 -8.84
N ASP A 51 3.36 -4.50 -9.47
CA ASP A 51 2.72 -3.22 -9.74
C ASP A 51 2.34 -2.49 -8.46
N LEU A 52 1.77 -3.21 -7.47
CA LEU A 52 1.47 -2.63 -6.17
C LEU A 52 2.74 -2.16 -5.46
N ASN A 53 3.80 -2.96 -5.47
CA ASN A 53 5.05 -2.60 -4.82
C ASN A 53 5.72 -1.39 -5.51
N ASN A 54 5.72 -1.38 -6.85
CA ASN A 54 6.23 -0.26 -7.65
C ASN A 54 5.42 1.03 -7.41
N LEU A 55 4.09 0.93 -7.31
CA LEU A 55 3.21 2.05 -7.01
C LEU A 55 3.49 2.62 -5.62
N CYS A 56 3.48 1.79 -4.58
CA CYS A 56 3.75 2.24 -3.21
C CYS A 56 5.14 2.85 -3.08
N TYR A 57 6.16 2.27 -3.74
CA TYR A 57 7.51 2.86 -3.73
C TYR A 57 7.57 4.18 -4.51
N SER A 58 6.88 4.28 -5.66
CA SER A 58 6.79 5.54 -6.40
C SER A 58 6.14 6.64 -5.56
N LEU A 59 5.04 6.35 -4.88
CA LEU A 59 4.36 7.29 -3.97
C LEU A 59 5.20 7.67 -2.75
N PHE A 60 6.10 6.80 -2.31
CA PHE A 60 7.08 7.12 -1.28
C PHE A 60 8.11 8.14 -1.78
N CYS A 61 8.51 8.03 -3.05
CA CYS A 61 9.51 8.92 -3.66
C CYS A 61 8.92 10.27 -4.11
N THR A 62 7.72 10.28 -4.68
CA THR A 62 7.07 11.50 -5.19
C THR A 62 5.55 11.40 -5.17
N VAL A 63 4.91 12.51 -4.84
CA VAL A 63 3.46 12.69 -4.92
C VAL A 63 3.00 13.14 -6.31
N ASP A 64 3.91 13.54 -7.20
CA ASP A 64 3.61 14.16 -8.51
C ASP A 64 2.93 13.20 -9.51
N ILE A 65 2.87 11.91 -9.18
CA ILE A 65 2.10 10.92 -9.96
C ILE A 65 0.60 10.94 -9.63
N LEU A 66 0.21 11.61 -8.54
CA LEU A 66 -1.18 11.78 -8.15
C LEU A 66 -1.82 13.01 -8.83
N PRO A 67 -3.15 13.06 -8.90
CA PRO A 67 -3.91 14.27 -9.23
C PRO A 67 -3.55 15.45 -8.33
N GLU A 68 -3.65 16.68 -8.86
CA GLU A 68 -3.23 17.91 -8.18
C GLU A 68 -3.84 18.10 -6.78
N ASP A 69 -5.11 17.73 -6.60
CA ASP A 69 -5.81 17.84 -5.33
C ASP A 69 -5.26 16.89 -4.24
N LEU A 70 -4.59 15.80 -4.65
CA LEU A 70 -3.98 14.82 -3.77
C LEU A 70 -2.47 15.02 -3.57
N GLN A 71 -1.81 15.86 -4.37
CA GLN A 71 -0.38 16.14 -4.23
C GLN A 71 -0.03 16.87 -2.91
N SER A 72 -1.03 17.50 -2.28
CA SER A 72 -0.86 18.16 -0.97
C SER A 72 -0.86 17.18 0.23
N LEU A 73 -1.17 15.90 0.01
CA LEU A 73 -1.19 14.90 1.07
C LEU A 73 0.22 14.59 1.58
N LYS A 74 0.41 14.59 2.90
CA LYS A 74 1.64 14.06 3.52
C LYS A 74 1.59 12.54 3.53
N ILE A 75 2.18 11.95 2.52
CA ILE A 75 2.30 10.50 2.38
C ILE A 75 3.53 10.04 3.18
N THR A 76 3.32 9.58 4.41
CA THR A 76 4.39 8.99 5.22
C THR A 76 4.57 7.50 4.91
N LYS A 77 5.71 6.92 5.32
CA LYS A 77 5.93 5.47 5.23
C LYS A 77 4.84 4.66 5.95
N ASN A 78 4.30 5.17 7.06
CA ASN A 78 3.25 4.48 7.83
C ASN A 78 1.93 4.50 7.06
N VAL A 79 1.58 5.64 6.44
CA VAL A 79 0.40 5.76 5.58
C VAL A 79 0.48 4.78 4.40
N LEU A 80 1.62 4.72 3.71
CA LEU A 80 1.80 3.80 2.57
C LEU A 80 1.80 2.34 2.96
N ALA A 81 2.44 1.99 4.08
CA ALA A 81 2.44 0.63 4.58
C ALA A 81 1.00 0.15 4.84
N LEU A 82 0.17 1.01 5.45
CA LEU A 82 -1.23 0.70 5.72
C LEU A 82 -2.06 0.56 4.43
N ILE A 83 -1.90 1.46 3.47
CA ILE A 83 -2.57 1.38 2.15
C ILE A 83 -2.21 0.07 1.45
N ARG A 84 -0.93 -0.28 1.43
CA ARG A 84 -0.46 -1.50 0.81
C ARG A 84 -1.09 -2.73 1.49
N THR A 85 -1.14 -2.74 2.82
CA THR A 85 -1.80 -3.80 3.58
C THR A 85 -3.28 -3.93 3.24
N GLU A 86 -4.04 -2.83 3.18
CA GLU A 86 -5.45 -2.87 2.78
C GLU A 86 -5.65 -3.47 1.39
N ILE A 87 -4.88 -3.02 0.40
CA ILE A 87 -4.98 -3.53 -0.97
C ILE A 87 -4.62 -5.02 -1.02
N LEU A 88 -3.61 -5.47 -0.28
CA LEU A 88 -3.26 -6.89 -0.20
C LEU A 88 -4.35 -7.74 0.49
N ILE A 89 -5.01 -7.22 1.53
CA ILE A 89 -6.11 -7.91 2.22
C ILE A 89 -7.33 -8.09 1.30
N GLU A 90 -7.61 -7.11 0.45
CA GLU A 90 -8.68 -7.20 -0.55
C GLU A 90 -8.35 -8.20 -1.65
N ASN A 91 -7.07 -8.31 -2.03
CA ASN A 91 -6.55 -9.27 -3.01
C ASN A 91 -6.02 -10.56 -2.36
N PHE A 92 -6.38 -10.85 -1.10
CA PHE A 92 -5.76 -11.90 -0.29
C PHE A 92 -5.81 -13.30 -0.91
N ASN A 93 -6.82 -13.58 -1.74
CA ASN A 93 -6.92 -14.88 -2.42
C ASN A 93 -5.77 -15.12 -3.40
N GLU A 94 -5.21 -14.05 -3.96
CA GLU A 94 -4.07 -14.09 -4.89
C GLU A 94 -2.73 -14.03 -4.15
N PHE A 95 -2.72 -13.43 -2.96
CA PHE A 95 -1.52 -13.22 -2.16
C PHE A 95 -1.43 -14.12 -0.93
N SER A 96 -2.21 -15.21 -0.85
CA SER A 96 -2.26 -16.03 0.36
C SER A 96 -0.93 -16.67 0.75
N ASP A 97 -0.03 -16.81 -0.23
CA ASP A 97 1.32 -17.36 -0.06
C ASP A 97 2.35 -16.29 0.34
N LEU A 98 1.98 -15.01 0.25
CA LEU A 98 2.79 -13.85 0.60
C LEU A 98 2.33 -13.22 1.93
N ALA A 99 1.81 -14.02 2.86
CA ALA A 99 1.25 -13.52 4.12
C ALA A 99 2.24 -12.64 4.91
N ASP A 100 3.53 -12.99 4.91
CA ASP A 100 4.58 -12.19 5.56
C ASP A 100 4.78 -10.83 4.89
N SER A 101 4.48 -10.73 3.59
CA SER A 101 4.54 -9.48 2.85
C SER A 101 3.43 -8.51 3.23
N ILE A 102 2.37 -8.96 3.92
CA ILE A 102 1.24 -8.10 4.35
C ILE A 102 1.60 -7.35 5.65
N ASN A 103 2.77 -7.61 6.23
CA ASN A 103 3.27 -6.87 7.38
C ASN A 103 3.81 -5.49 6.95
N GLU A 104 3.30 -4.44 7.59
CA GLU A 104 3.67 -3.05 7.38
C GLU A 104 5.18 -2.80 7.57
N GLU A 105 5.77 -3.34 8.65
CA GLU A 105 7.18 -3.18 8.98
C GLU A 105 8.09 -3.89 7.98
N TYR A 106 7.69 -5.08 7.52
CA TYR A 106 8.43 -5.83 6.52
C TYR A 106 8.57 -5.03 5.23
N TRP A 107 7.47 -4.42 4.76
CA TRP A 107 7.51 -3.61 3.55
C TRP A 107 8.39 -2.36 3.70
N ILE A 108 8.29 -1.65 4.84
CA ILE A 108 9.14 -0.49 5.13
C ILE A 108 10.63 -0.88 5.04
N GLU A 109 10.99 -2.06 5.55
CA GLU A 109 12.35 -2.58 5.46
C GLU A 109 12.77 -2.90 4.01
N GLN A 110 11.87 -3.45 3.18
CA GLN A 110 12.17 -3.71 1.75
C GLN A 110 12.46 -2.41 0.97
N ILE A 111 11.73 -1.34 1.25
CA ILE A 111 12.00 -0.02 0.65
C ILE A 111 13.37 0.49 1.10
N ARG A 112 13.68 0.39 2.40
CA ARG A 112 14.98 0.79 2.94
C ARG A 112 16.13 0.07 2.24
N GLN A 113 16.02 -1.25 2.03
CA GLN A 113 17.03 -2.05 1.32
C GLN A 113 17.14 -1.64 -0.15
N SER A 114 16.02 -1.39 -0.83
CA SER A 114 16.02 -0.93 -2.22
C SER A 114 16.78 0.38 -2.38
N MET A 115 16.55 1.34 -1.48
CA MET A 115 17.27 2.62 -1.47
C MET A 115 18.77 2.43 -1.23
N ILE A 116 19.16 1.57 -0.28
CA ILE A 116 20.58 1.26 0.00
C ILE A 116 21.27 0.68 -1.24
N ASN A 117 20.57 -0.16 -2.00
CA ASN A 117 21.08 -0.81 -3.19
C ASN A 117 20.98 0.04 -4.47
N GLY A 118 20.50 1.30 -4.36
CA GLY A 118 20.33 2.18 -5.52
C GLY A 118 19.23 1.74 -6.50
N ILE A 119 18.28 0.93 -6.03
CA ILE A 119 17.13 0.46 -6.81
C ILE A 119 16.00 1.47 -6.65
N TRP A 120 15.65 2.14 -7.73
CA TRP A 120 14.59 3.15 -7.78
C TRP A 120 13.31 2.58 -8.40
N PRO A 121 12.12 3.08 -8.02
CA PRO A 121 10.87 2.64 -8.62
C PRO A 121 10.74 3.15 -10.05
N ASN A 122 9.97 2.43 -10.87
CA ASN A 122 9.55 2.90 -12.17
C ASN A 122 8.33 3.83 -12.03
N ILE A 123 8.62 5.12 -11.88
CA ILE A 123 7.62 6.18 -11.69
C ILE A 123 6.64 6.25 -12.87
N GLU A 124 7.09 6.01 -14.10
CA GLU A 124 6.22 6.08 -15.28
C GLU A 124 5.23 4.90 -15.30
N ASN A 125 5.67 3.69 -14.94
CA ASN A 125 4.76 2.56 -14.79
C ASN A 125 3.69 2.83 -13.73
N ALA A 126 4.07 3.42 -12.58
CA ALA A 126 3.11 3.79 -11.55
C ALA A 126 2.11 4.84 -12.05
N ARG A 127 2.56 5.81 -12.84
CA ARG A 127 1.69 6.81 -13.48
C ARG A 127 0.73 6.19 -14.49
N ILE A 128 1.19 5.26 -15.32
CA ILE A 128 0.34 4.53 -16.27
C ILE A 128 -0.74 3.73 -15.53
N LEU A 129 -0.36 3.05 -14.45
CA LEU A 129 -1.28 2.29 -13.61
C LEU A 129 -2.40 3.17 -13.05
N LEU A 130 -2.09 4.40 -12.61
CA LEU A 130 -3.09 5.35 -12.09
C LEU A 130 -3.93 6.05 -13.17
N LYS A 131 -3.50 6.02 -14.43
CA LYS A 131 -4.19 6.63 -15.58
C LYS A 131 -5.08 5.67 -16.36
N SER A 132 -5.01 4.38 -16.06
CA SER A 132 -5.81 3.37 -16.74
C SER A 132 -7.27 3.52 -16.27
N ASP A 133 -8.19 3.75 -17.20
CA ASP A 133 -9.64 3.85 -16.95
C ASP A 133 -10.31 2.46 -17.00
#